data_AF-A0A956Z637-F1
#
_entry.id   AF-A0A956Z637-F1
#
_cell.length_a   1.000
_cell.length_b   1.000
_cell.length_c   1.000
_cell.angle_alpha   90.00
_cell.angle_beta   90.00
_cell.angle_gamma   90.00
#
_symmetry.space_group_name_H-M   'P 1'
#
loop_
_entity.id
_entity.type
_entity.pdbx_description
1 polymer ?
#
loop_
_entity_poly.entity_id
_entity_poly.type
_entity_poly.pdbx_seq_one_letter_code
_entity_poly.pdbx_strand_id
1 'polypeptide(L)'
;MIEIREAKGSDAQSISDIFRACYGSDYAYPDFYDLDVLAKLIYTDDAVLLVAEDTSSGKLLGTASVICQIGANSDLTGEFGRLAVHPDARNLGIGKLLMQGRLERIRDRLEVALMDARVVHPYTLKIAESSGFQPVGFLPLKMLLATRESISLCVQYFGQALSLRNNHPRIIPEAYTLACASLEHCGLRPDVVVDEKSAAYPENREYEIEELSTQGYSSLLRIERGRIANREIFGPVRLHYGFFKLKARQSQYLIARENGQIAGAVGFTLDRAERAVRIFELIALHDEVIRFLLSEVVRLSGQEWEVDYLELDVSAYAPRMQRTLIELGFTPAAYIPALVFHHVERLDAIKMVKLNVPADLGDIYLSERAERLRQIVMKSFQSKEVAPQVASAVNSLALFTGLNDEQVNRLACLCHLESLDEGEVIFEAAQEADRMYVILHGSVEVFSEGRKLGTVAYGDCLGEVALLNGEKHSAMARTRQSSIMAVLTRKDLNELIRLRPDIGVLIYKNLAIGLGKKLKGSVEIGSE
;
A
#
# COMPACT_ATOMS: atom_id res chain seq x y z
N MET A 1 28.76 18.28 -27.53
CA MET A 1 28.27 16.89 -27.73
C MET A 1 27.92 16.37 -26.35
N ILE A 2 26.84 15.63 -26.18
CA ILE A 2 26.43 15.18 -24.84
C ILE A 2 27.14 13.86 -24.51
N GLU A 3 27.97 13.87 -23.47
CA GLU A 3 28.69 12.70 -22.96
C GLU A 3 28.12 12.27 -21.60
N ILE A 4 27.97 10.96 -21.40
CA ILE A 4 27.58 10.38 -20.11
C ILE A 4 28.82 9.80 -19.43
N ARG A 5 29.15 10.34 -18.26
CA ARG A 5 30.29 9.89 -17.45
C ARG A 5 29.96 9.80 -15.97
N GLU A 6 30.83 9.15 -15.21
CA GLU A 6 30.74 9.18 -13.75
C GLU A 6 31.04 10.58 -13.21
N ALA A 7 30.32 10.92 -12.15
CA ALA A 7 30.52 12.16 -11.42
C ALA A 7 31.88 12.15 -10.71
N LYS A 8 32.49 13.32 -10.58
CA LYS A 8 33.71 13.58 -9.83
C LYS A 8 33.40 14.56 -8.71
N GLY A 9 34.22 14.63 -7.67
CA GLY A 9 33.97 15.55 -6.54
C GLY A 9 33.76 17.01 -6.94
N SER A 10 34.40 17.46 -8.02
CA SER A 10 34.23 18.81 -8.59
C SER A 10 32.83 19.07 -9.17
N ASP A 11 32.07 18.01 -9.50
CA ASP A 11 30.73 18.13 -10.08
C ASP A 11 29.65 18.39 -9.00
N ALA A 12 29.96 18.23 -7.71
CA ALA A 12 28.98 18.27 -6.62
C ALA A 12 28.15 19.56 -6.61
N GLN A 13 28.78 20.72 -6.83
CA GLN A 13 28.07 22.00 -6.90
C GLN A 13 27.08 22.03 -8.07
N SER A 14 27.53 21.67 -9.28
CA SER A 14 26.68 21.66 -10.47
C SER A 14 25.54 20.64 -10.36
N ILE A 15 25.75 19.51 -9.70
CA ILE A 15 24.69 18.54 -9.38
C ILE A 15 23.65 19.20 -8.46
N SER A 16 24.08 19.82 -7.36
CA SER A 16 23.20 20.55 -6.44
C SER A 16 22.40 21.63 -7.17
N ASP A 17 23.04 22.40 -8.06
CA ASP A 17 22.40 23.45 -8.85
C ASP A 17 21.32 22.89 -9.79
N ILE A 18 21.55 21.73 -10.41
CA ILE A 18 20.54 21.04 -11.25
C ILE A 18 19.33 20.63 -10.40
N PHE A 19 19.53 20.09 -9.19
CA PHE A 19 18.43 19.76 -8.29
C PHE A 19 17.63 21.01 -7.89
N ARG A 20 18.32 22.10 -7.55
CA ARG A 20 17.65 23.38 -7.22
C ARG A 20 16.85 23.91 -8.41
N ALA A 21 17.39 23.84 -9.62
CA ALA A 21 16.70 24.26 -10.84
C ALA A 21 15.47 23.38 -11.15
N CYS A 22 15.48 22.10 -10.77
CA CYS A 22 14.37 21.17 -11.03
C CYS A 22 13.29 21.19 -9.94
N TYR A 23 13.69 21.35 -8.67
CA TYR A 23 12.84 21.08 -7.51
C TYR A 23 12.78 22.23 -6.49
N GLY A 24 13.49 23.34 -6.71
CA GLY A 24 13.51 24.47 -5.78
C GLY A 24 14.30 24.18 -4.50
N SER A 25 13.86 24.71 -3.36
CA SER A 25 14.44 24.43 -2.04
C SER A 25 13.85 23.18 -1.37
N ASP A 26 12.73 22.67 -1.88
CA ASP A 26 11.83 21.78 -1.14
C ASP A 26 11.92 20.34 -1.65
N TYR A 27 13.10 19.95 -2.12
CA TYR A 27 13.33 18.58 -2.56
C TYR A 27 13.34 17.63 -1.36
N ALA A 28 12.65 16.49 -1.50
CA ALA A 28 12.47 15.49 -0.45
C ALA A 28 13.79 14.97 0.15
N TYR A 29 14.91 15.06 -0.58
CA TYR A 29 16.23 14.67 -0.09
C TYR A 29 17.15 15.90 -0.03
N PRO A 30 17.12 16.68 1.07
CA PRO A 30 17.95 17.89 1.23
C PRO A 30 19.46 17.58 1.21
N ASP A 31 19.84 16.32 1.43
CA ASP A 31 21.20 15.80 1.26
C ASP A 31 21.81 16.08 -0.12
N PHE A 32 20.99 16.24 -1.17
CA PHE A 32 21.46 16.65 -2.50
C PHE A 32 21.81 18.15 -2.59
N TYR A 33 21.53 18.92 -1.54
CA TYR A 33 21.97 20.30 -1.37
C TYR A 33 23.21 20.43 -0.48
N ASP A 34 23.60 19.35 0.22
CA ASP A 34 24.80 19.26 1.02
C ASP A 34 25.95 18.70 0.18
N LEU A 35 26.97 19.54 -0.08
CA LEU A 35 28.11 19.18 -0.92
C LEU A 35 28.96 18.06 -0.31
N ASP A 36 29.04 17.95 1.01
CA ASP A 36 29.80 16.91 1.69
C ASP A 36 29.11 15.55 1.58
N VAL A 37 27.76 15.55 1.63
CA VAL A 37 26.96 14.34 1.43
C VAL A 37 27.03 13.89 -0.04
N LEU A 38 26.90 14.82 -0.98
CA LEU A 38 27.09 14.55 -2.41
C LEU A 38 28.49 14.00 -2.71
N ALA A 39 29.54 14.60 -2.15
CA ALA A 39 30.90 14.11 -2.33
C ALA A 39 31.06 12.67 -1.83
N LYS A 40 30.46 12.32 -0.68
CA LYS A 40 30.46 10.93 -0.18
C LYS A 40 29.72 9.97 -1.11
N LEU A 41 28.59 10.41 -1.67
CA LEU A 41 27.81 9.62 -2.64
C LEU A 41 28.58 9.40 -3.95
N ILE A 42 29.38 10.37 -4.39
CA ILE A 42 30.22 10.27 -5.59
C ILE A 42 31.29 9.17 -5.43
N TYR A 43 31.89 9.06 -4.25
CA TYR A 43 33.05 8.18 -4.03
C TYR A 43 32.72 6.83 -3.36
N THR A 44 31.44 6.51 -3.15
CA THR A 44 31.07 5.22 -2.53
C THR A 44 30.91 4.12 -3.57
N ASP A 45 31.41 2.93 -3.25
CA ASP A 45 31.23 1.72 -4.08
C ASP A 45 29.76 1.25 -4.11
N ASP A 46 28.95 1.71 -3.15
CA ASP A 46 27.55 1.31 -3.00
C ASP A 46 26.59 2.14 -3.88
N ALA A 47 27.12 3.02 -4.73
CA ALA A 47 26.34 3.84 -5.64
C ALA A 47 27.00 4.00 -7.01
N VAL A 48 26.21 4.35 -8.00
CA VAL A 48 26.67 4.86 -9.30
C VAL A 48 26.02 6.22 -9.49
N LEU A 49 26.81 7.28 -9.61
CA LEU A 49 26.33 8.62 -9.91
C LEU A 49 26.88 9.08 -11.25
N LEU A 50 25.98 9.36 -12.19
CA LEU A 50 26.33 9.79 -13.55
C LEU A 50 25.90 11.23 -13.78
N VAL A 51 26.67 11.90 -14.63
CA VAL A 51 26.36 13.23 -15.13
C VAL A 51 26.34 13.22 -16.65
N ALA A 52 25.49 14.07 -17.21
CA ALA A 52 25.47 14.37 -18.63
C ALA A 52 26.18 15.71 -18.83
N GLU A 53 27.32 15.71 -19.52
CA GLU A 53 28.13 16.89 -19.79
C GLU A 53 28.00 17.29 -21.25
N ASP A 54 27.85 18.59 -21.52
CA ASP A 54 28.09 19.11 -22.85
C ASP A 54 29.59 19.40 -23.04
N THR A 55 30.26 18.54 -23.79
CA THR A 55 31.72 18.58 -23.99
C THR A 55 32.23 19.84 -24.69
N SER A 56 31.36 20.61 -25.36
CA SER A 56 31.76 21.91 -25.94
C SER A 56 31.86 23.03 -24.91
N SER A 57 31.05 22.98 -23.86
CA SER A 57 30.96 24.04 -22.84
C SER A 57 31.50 23.60 -21.48
N GLY A 58 31.68 22.30 -21.25
CA GLY A 58 31.96 21.72 -19.93
C GLY A 58 30.79 21.78 -18.95
N LYS A 59 29.60 22.23 -19.40
CA LYS A 59 28.44 22.42 -18.54
C LYS A 59 27.74 21.08 -18.30
N LEU A 60 27.40 20.80 -17.04
CA LEU A 60 26.52 19.68 -16.70
C LEU A 60 25.06 20.03 -17.01
N LEU A 61 24.40 19.12 -17.72
CA LEU A 61 23.02 19.27 -18.19
C LEU A 61 22.04 18.34 -17.48
N GLY A 62 22.55 17.30 -16.81
CA GLY A 62 21.73 16.37 -16.05
C GLY A 62 22.56 15.46 -15.16
N THR A 63 21.88 14.79 -14.25
CA THR A 63 22.46 13.87 -13.26
C THR A 63 21.48 12.73 -13.01
N ALA A 64 21.99 11.55 -12.68
CA ALA A 64 21.18 10.40 -12.28
C ALA A 64 21.98 9.43 -11.42
N SER A 65 21.33 8.75 -10.47
CA SER A 65 22.01 7.76 -9.64
C SER A 65 21.33 6.40 -9.60
N VAL A 66 22.11 5.40 -9.19
CA VAL A 66 21.65 4.11 -8.70
C VAL A 66 22.28 3.87 -7.34
N ILE A 67 21.47 3.59 -6.31
CA ILE A 67 21.96 3.09 -5.03
C ILE A 67 21.97 1.56 -5.12
N CYS A 68 23.13 0.92 -5.03
CA CYS A 68 23.31 -0.49 -5.35
C CYS A 68 23.07 -1.44 -4.16
N GLN A 69 22.74 -0.91 -2.98
CA GLN A 69 22.50 -1.68 -1.76
C GLN A 69 21.33 -1.09 -0.98
N ILE A 70 20.12 -1.30 -1.51
CA ILE A 70 18.87 -0.98 -0.82
C ILE A 70 18.24 -2.18 -0.10
N GLY A 71 18.80 -3.38 -0.27
CA GLY A 71 18.47 -4.57 0.52
C GLY A 71 19.50 -4.82 1.63
N ALA A 72 19.45 -6.01 2.24
CA ALA A 72 20.60 -6.49 3.01
C ALA A 72 21.76 -6.74 2.03
N ASN A 73 23.01 -6.45 2.41
CA ASN A 73 24.14 -6.79 1.53
C ASN A 73 24.15 -8.31 1.34
N SER A 74 24.28 -8.74 0.09
CA SER A 74 23.94 -10.04 -0.52
C SER A 74 22.69 -10.06 -1.39
N ASP A 75 21.73 -9.13 -1.23
CA ASP A 75 20.52 -9.14 -2.06
C ASP A 75 20.80 -8.79 -3.54
N LEU A 76 21.90 -8.08 -3.85
CA LEU A 76 22.17 -7.57 -5.20
C LEU A 76 20.99 -6.74 -5.76
N THR A 77 20.32 -5.99 -4.87
CA THR A 77 19.17 -5.14 -5.21
C THR A 77 19.57 -3.67 -5.18
N GLY A 78 19.22 -2.93 -6.22
CA GLY A 78 19.48 -1.49 -6.30
C GLY A 78 18.26 -0.63 -6.60
N GLU A 79 18.33 0.64 -6.26
CA GLU A 79 17.30 1.65 -6.49
C GLU A 79 17.77 2.67 -7.50
N PHE A 80 17.03 2.78 -8.59
CA PHE A 80 17.21 3.82 -9.59
C PHE A 80 16.43 5.05 -9.14
N GLY A 81 17.09 6.20 -9.13
CA GLY A 81 16.43 7.43 -8.71
C GLY A 81 17.23 8.66 -9.08
N ARG A 82 16.82 9.81 -8.52
CA ARG A 82 17.57 11.07 -8.56
C ARG A 82 17.97 11.49 -9.97
N LEU A 83 17.14 11.15 -10.97
CA LEU A 83 17.34 11.56 -12.35
C LEU A 83 16.75 12.96 -12.51
N ALA A 84 17.62 13.93 -12.74
CA ALA A 84 17.26 15.31 -12.98
C ALA A 84 17.96 15.83 -14.24
N VAL A 85 17.20 16.52 -15.09
CA VAL A 85 17.71 17.18 -16.29
C VAL A 85 17.39 18.66 -16.14
N HIS A 86 18.42 19.50 -16.27
CA HIS A 86 18.28 20.94 -16.16
C HIS A 86 17.13 21.43 -17.07
N PRO A 87 16.26 22.34 -16.62
CA PRO A 87 15.11 22.81 -17.41
C PRO A 87 15.45 23.22 -18.85
N ASP A 88 16.52 24.00 -19.02
CA ASP A 88 17.02 24.46 -20.32
C ASP A 88 17.53 23.34 -21.26
N ALA A 89 17.75 22.14 -20.74
CA ALA A 89 18.28 21.00 -21.46
C ALA A 89 17.25 19.86 -21.64
N ARG A 90 15.98 20.11 -21.30
CA ARG A 90 14.88 19.16 -21.52
C ARG A 90 14.66 18.93 -23.02
N ASN A 91 14.04 17.79 -23.36
CA ASN A 91 13.76 17.36 -24.74
C ASN A 91 14.99 17.08 -25.62
N LEU A 92 16.21 17.11 -25.07
CA LEU A 92 17.45 16.71 -25.76
C LEU A 92 17.78 15.21 -25.62
N GLY A 93 16.87 14.40 -25.08
CA GLY A 93 17.08 12.97 -24.87
C GLY A 93 18.01 12.60 -23.70
N ILE A 94 18.49 13.59 -22.93
CA ILE A 94 19.46 13.40 -21.83
C ILE A 94 18.99 12.40 -20.78
N GLY A 95 17.71 12.45 -20.38
CA GLY A 95 17.17 11.49 -19.40
C GLY A 95 17.26 10.04 -19.88
N LYS A 96 17.07 9.80 -21.18
CA LYS A 96 17.22 8.46 -21.77
C LYS A 96 18.69 8.02 -21.80
N LEU A 97 19.61 8.94 -22.15
CA LEU A 97 21.05 8.66 -22.13
C LEU A 97 21.56 8.33 -20.71
N LEU A 98 21.13 9.10 -19.71
CA LEU A 98 21.45 8.83 -18.31
C LEU A 98 20.86 7.50 -17.83
N MET A 99 19.63 7.16 -18.22
CA MET A 99 19.02 5.87 -17.92
C MET A 99 19.83 4.72 -18.52
N GLN A 100 20.18 4.81 -19.81
CA GLN A 100 20.98 3.80 -20.49
C GLN A 100 22.36 3.65 -19.82
N GLY A 101 23.06 4.76 -19.56
CA GLY A 101 24.37 4.73 -18.93
C GLY A 101 24.36 4.14 -17.51
N ARG A 102 23.26 4.30 -16.76
CA ARG A 102 23.06 3.62 -15.47
C ARG A 102 22.89 2.11 -15.66
N LEU A 103 22.00 1.69 -16.54
CA LEU A 103 21.76 0.27 -16.84
C LEU A 103 23.03 -0.45 -17.30
N GLU A 104 23.84 0.17 -18.14
CA GLU A 104 25.12 -0.38 -18.61
C GLU A 104 26.11 -0.64 -17.47
N ARG A 105 26.14 0.23 -16.45
CA ARG A 105 27.07 0.11 -15.31
C ARG A 105 26.63 -0.86 -14.23
N ILE A 106 25.33 -1.14 -14.13
CA ILE A 106 24.77 -1.96 -13.04
C ILE A 106 24.35 -3.36 -13.44
N ARG A 107 24.23 -3.65 -14.75
CA ARG A 107 23.65 -4.91 -15.25
C ARG A 107 24.34 -6.16 -14.68
N ASP A 108 25.64 -6.07 -14.46
CA ASP A 108 26.45 -7.18 -13.92
C ASP A 108 26.74 -7.02 -12.42
N ARG A 109 26.14 -6.03 -11.75
CA ARG A 109 26.30 -5.73 -10.31
C ARG A 109 25.03 -6.04 -9.51
N LEU A 110 23.87 -5.97 -10.15
CA LEU A 110 22.56 -6.14 -9.53
C LEU A 110 21.81 -7.28 -10.20
N GLU A 111 20.95 -7.94 -9.44
CA GLU A 111 19.96 -8.90 -9.95
C GLU A 111 18.56 -8.29 -10.02
N VAL A 112 18.26 -7.32 -9.14
CA VAL A 112 16.97 -6.63 -9.09
C VAL A 112 17.20 -5.13 -9.02
N ALA A 113 16.52 -4.36 -9.88
CA ALA A 113 16.45 -2.91 -9.80
C ALA A 113 15.03 -2.45 -9.53
N LEU A 114 14.86 -1.62 -8.50
CA LEU A 114 13.64 -0.91 -8.21
C LEU A 114 13.72 0.53 -8.71
N MET A 115 12.59 1.10 -9.08
CA MET A 115 12.48 2.51 -9.38
C MET A 115 11.14 3.08 -8.92
N ASP A 116 11.22 4.16 -8.16
CA ASP A 116 10.08 4.97 -7.78
C ASP A 116 9.81 6.00 -8.90
N ALA A 117 8.84 5.70 -9.77
CA ALA A 117 8.43 6.61 -10.83
C ALA A 117 7.34 7.57 -10.32
N ARG A 118 7.69 8.84 -10.11
CA ARG A 118 6.70 9.91 -9.86
C ARG A 118 5.69 9.98 -11.00
N VAL A 119 4.41 10.12 -10.64
CA VAL A 119 3.31 10.10 -11.61
C VAL A 119 2.63 11.45 -11.80
N VAL A 120 3.09 12.53 -11.16
CA VAL A 120 2.60 13.90 -11.42
C VAL A 120 2.96 14.41 -12.82
N HIS A 121 3.78 13.67 -13.56
CA HIS A 121 4.11 13.94 -14.96
C HIS A 121 4.44 12.63 -15.70
N PRO A 122 4.27 12.54 -17.03
CA PRO A 122 4.43 11.28 -17.76
C PRO A 122 5.89 10.86 -18.00
N TYR A 123 6.87 11.75 -17.83
CA TYR A 123 8.24 11.54 -18.33
C TYR A 123 8.99 10.39 -17.64
N THR A 124 8.96 10.32 -16.30
CA THR A 124 9.71 9.29 -15.55
C THR A 124 9.21 7.90 -15.89
N LEU A 125 7.89 7.69 -15.86
CA LEU A 125 7.29 6.40 -16.16
C LEU A 125 7.54 5.98 -17.64
N LYS A 126 7.46 6.92 -18.59
CA LYS A 126 7.82 6.64 -19.99
C LYS A 126 9.28 6.20 -20.16
N ILE A 127 10.21 6.86 -19.47
CA ILE A 127 11.63 6.47 -19.47
C ILE A 127 11.81 5.09 -18.81
N ALA A 128 11.10 4.82 -17.72
CA ALA A 128 11.09 3.53 -17.03
C ALA A 128 10.74 2.38 -17.99
N GLU A 129 9.53 2.43 -18.54
CA GLU A 129 8.94 1.34 -19.30
C GLU A 129 9.70 1.12 -20.61
N SER A 130 10.10 2.20 -21.28
CA SER A 130 10.92 2.11 -22.50
C SER A 130 12.33 1.56 -22.27
N SER A 131 12.79 1.50 -21.01
CA SER A 131 14.09 0.95 -20.62
C SER A 131 14.01 -0.44 -19.99
N GLY A 132 12.81 -1.03 -19.93
CA GLY A 132 12.59 -2.41 -19.47
C GLY A 132 12.01 -2.55 -18.05
N PHE A 133 11.80 -1.44 -17.32
CA PHE A 133 11.14 -1.49 -16.01
C PHE A 133 9.64 -1.81 -16.16
N GLN A 134 9.13 -2.67 -15.28
CA GLN A 134 7.74 -3.10 -15.26
C GLN A 134 7.05 -2.53 -14.01
N PRO A 135 5.89 -1.89 -14.11
CA PRO A 135 5.16 -1.43 -12.93
C PRO A 135 4.66 -2.63 -12.13
N VAL A 136 4.87 -2.63 -10.81
CA VAL A 136 4.53 -3.72 -9.89
C VAL A 136 3.81 -3.26 -8.62
N GLY A 137 3.58 -1.94 -8.50
CA GLY A 137 2.73 -1.37 -7.48
C GLY A 137 2.39 0.09 -7.73
N PHE A 138 1.49 0.59 -6.90
CA PHE A 138 1.10 1.99 -6.83
C PHE A 138 1.14 2.41 -5.37
N LEU A 139 1.96 3.41 -5.06
CA LEU A 139 2.20 3.90 -3.70
C LEU A 139 1.56 5.29 -3.56
N PRO A 140 0.34 5.37 -3.02
CA PRO A 140 -0.36 6.64 -2.89
C PRO A 140 0.33 7.54 -1.88
N LEU A 141 0.52 8.82 -2.22
CA LEU A 141 1.02 9.87 -1.31
C LEU A 141 2.38 9.58 -0.65
N LYS A 142 3.21 8.74 -1.30
CA LYS A 142 4.48 8.27 -0.74
C LYS A 142 5.49 9.38 -0.49
N MET A 143 5.57 10.37 -1.38
CA MET A 143 6.61 11.39 -1.36
C MET A 143 6.01 12.75 -1.01
N LEU A 144 6.58 13.46 -0.04
CA LEU A 144 6.18 14.82 0.29
C LEU A 144 7.17 15.82 -0.32
N LEU A 145 6.71 16.62 -1.27
CA LEU A 145 7.39 17.80 -1.81
C LEU A 145 6.57 19.03 -1.41
N ALA A 146 6.20 19.90 -2.36
CA ALA A 146 5.21 20.95 -2.13
C ALA A 146 3.84 20.38 -1.74
N THR A 147 3.49 19.22 -2.32
CA THR A 147 2.32 18.40 -1.97
C THR A 147 2.75 16.94 -1.88
N ARG A 148 1.86 16.07 -1.36
CA ARG A 148 2.13 14.63 -1.37
C ARG A 148 1.82 14.05 -2.74
N GLU A 149 2.80 13.35 -3.28
CA GLU A 149 2.74 12.78 -4.61
C GLU A 149 2.71 11.26 -4.55
N SER A 150 1.95 10.68 -5.46
CA SER A 150 1.91 9.24 -5.66
C SER A 150 3.02 8.77 -6.58
N ILE A 151 3.38 7.49 -6.46
CA ILE A 151 4.46 6.86 -7.22
C ILE A 151 3.97 5.53 -7.81
N SER A 152 4.40 5.24 -9.05
CA SER A 152 4.36 3.89 -9.59
C SER A 152 5.69 3.19 -9.28
N LEU A 153 5.63 2.13 -8.46
CA LEU A 153 6.81 1.33 -8.17
C LEU A 153 7.06 0.39 -9.35
N CYS A 154 8.26 0.47 -9.92
CA CYS A 154 8.66 -0.35 -11.05
C CYS A 154 9.85 -1.24 -10.70
N VAL A 155 9.96 -2.39 -11.35
CA VAL A 155 11.07 -3.35 -11.19
C VAL A 155 11.66 -3.75 -12.53
N GLN A 156 12.96 -4.03 -12.53
CA GLN A 156 13.65 -4.68 -13.63
C GLN A 156 14.58 -5.77 -13.07
N TYR A 157 14.69 -6.88 -13.79
CA TYR A 157 15.50 -8.03 -13.40
C TYR A 157 16.72 -8.19 -14.30
N PHE A 158 17.80 -8.68 -13.71
CA PHE A 158 19.04 -9.05 -14.38
C PHE A 158 19.53 -10.41 -13.86
N GLY A 159 20.53 -10.98 -14.52
CA GLY A 159 21.15 -12.23 -14.07
C GLY A 159 20.13 -13.36 -13.88
N GLN A 160 20.20 -14.03 -12.72
CA GLN A 160 19.39 -15.19 -12.38
C GLN A 160 18.24 -14.89 -11.40
N ALA A 161 17.89 -13.62 -11.19
CA ALA A 161 16.92 -13.22 -10.16
C ALA A 161 15.62 -14.03 -10.20
N LEU A 162 14.99 -14.09 -11.38
CA LEU A 162 13.72 -14.80 -11.57
C LEU A 162 13.89 -16.32 -11.57
N SER A 163 15.04 -16.84 -12.00
CA SER A 163 15.35 -18.27 -11.96
C SER A 163 15.50 -18.79 -10.52
N LEU A 164 15.97 -17.92 -9.62
CA LEU A 164 16.14 -18.21 -8.19
C LEU A 164 14.87 -17.94 -7.38
N ARG A 165 13.80 -17.43 -8.00
CA ARG A 165 12.54 -17.15 -7.32
C ARG A 165 11.99 -18.43 -6.68
N ASN A 166 11.72 -18.37 -5.38
CA ASN A 166 10.89 -19.37 -4.72
C ASN A 166 9.45 -19.24 -5.25
N ASN A 167 8.83 -20.35 -5.63
CA ASN A 167 7.51 -20.35 -6.25
C ASN A 167 6.42 -20.70 -5.22
N HIS A 168 5.16 -20.41 -5.56
CA HIS A 168 4.00 -20.64 -4.70
C HIS A 168 4.00 -19.86 -3.37
N PRO A 169 4.21 -18.53 -3.40
CA PRO A 169 4.07 -17.68 -2.22
C PRO A 169 2.66 -17.78 -1.63
N ARG A 170 2.58 -17.70 -0.29
CA ARG A 170 1.33 -17.82 0.47
C ARG A 170 0.83 -16.46 0.90
N ILE A 171 -0.17 -15.95 0.20
CA ILE A 171 -0.67 -14.59 0.35
C ILE A 171 -2.09 -14.54 0.90
N ILE A 172 -2.44 -13.45 1.56
CA ILE A 172 -3.81 -13.17 1.99
C ILE A 172 -4.71 -12.80 0.78
N PRO A 173 -6.04 -13.01 0.86
CA PRO A 173 -6.97 -12.66 -0.22
C PRO A 173 -6.84 -11.22 -0.73
N GLU A 174 -6.60 -10.27 0.17
CA GLU A 174 -6.47 -8.84 -0.11
C GLU A 174 -5.29 -8.51 -1.03
N ALA A 175 -4.26 -9.36 -1.05
CA ALA A 175 -3.09 -9.20 -1.91
C ALA A 175 -3.22 -9.92 -3.26
N TYR A 176 -4.23 -10.78 -3.45
CA TYR A 176 -4.31 -11.70 -4.59
C TYR A 176 -4.33 -11.00 -5.94
N THR A 177 -5.27 -10.07 -6.14
CA THR A 177 -5.43 -9.36 -7.42
C THR A 177 -4.19 -8.54 -7.77
N LEU A 178 -3.56 -7.92 -6.76
CA LEU A 178 -2.33 -7.16 -6.92
C LEU A 178 -1.16 -8.08 -7.32
N ALA A 179 -1.00 -9.21 -6.63
CA ALA A 179 0.06 -10.17 -6.90
C ALA A 179 -0.04 -10.74 -8.32
N CYS A 180 -1.23 -11.16 -8.75
CA CYS A 180 -1.46 -11.66 -10.10
C CYS A 180 -1.08 -10.62 -11.17
N ALA A 181 -1.54 -9.37 -11.02
CA ALA A 181 -1.23 -8.30 -11.97
C ALA A 181 0.29 -8.02 -12.03
N SER A 182 0.98 -7.96 -10.89
CA SER A 182 2.42 -7.72 -10.84
C SER A 182 3.24 -8.90 -11.40
N LEU A 183 2.84 -10.15 -11.14
CA LEU A 183 3.49 -11.33 -11.73
C LEU A 183 3.35 -11.34 -13.25
N GLU A 184 2.13 -11.11 -13.77
CA GLU A 184 1.86 -10.99 -15.21
C GLU A 184 2.73 -9.89 -15.84
N HIS A 185 2.87 -8.75 -15.16
CA HIS A 185 3.70 -7.65 -15.62
C HIS A 185 5.18 -8.02 -15.74
N CYS A 186 5.67 -8.91 -14.88
CA CYS A 186 7.03 -9.43 -14.91
C CYS A 186 7.21 -10.63 -15.86
N GLY A 187 6.18 -10.98 -16.65
CA GLY A 187 6.21 -12.14 -17.54
C GLY A 187 6.13 -13.49 -16.83
N LEU A 188 5.69 -13.50 -15.56
CA LEU A 188 5.53 -14.69 -14.76
C LEU A 188 4.06 -15.15 -14.80
N ARG A 189 3.85 -16.47 -14.75
CA ARG A 189 2.52 -17.03 -14.54
C ARG A 189 2.14 -16.85 -13.06
N PRO A 190 0.94 -16.32 -12.74
CA PRO A 190 0.48 -16.29 -11.36
C PRO A 190 0.43 -17.70 -10.75
N ASP A 191 1.22 -17.90 -9.69
CA ASP A 191 1.38 -19.18 -8.97
C ASP A 191 1.11 -19.05 -7.47
N VAL A 192 0.62 -17.88 -7.03
CA VAL A 192 0.32 -17.55 -5.63
C VAL A 192 -0.74 -18.48 -5.04
N VAL A 193 -0.57 -18.83 -3.77
CA VAL A 193 -1.52 -19.64 -3.00
C VAL A 193 -2.24 -18.73 -2.01
N VAL A 194 -3.56 -18.67 -2.08
CA VAL A 194 -4.38 -17.85 -1.16
C VAL A 194 -4.53 -18.58 0.18
N ASP A 195 -4.13 -17.90 1.25
CA ASP A 195 -4.25 -18.38 2.63
C ASP A 195 -5.43 -17.70 3.35
N GLU A 196 -6.53 -18.42 3.44
CA GLU A 196 -7.74 -17.98 4.14
C GLU A 196 -7.76 -18.32 5.64
N LYS A 197 -6.79 -19.11 6.13
CA LYS A 197 -6.88 -19.79 7.44
C LYS A 197 -5.97 -19.22 8.51
N SER A 198 -4.81 -18.69 8.15
CA SER A 198 -3.82 -18.17 9.09
C SER A 198 -4.46 -17.08 9.96
N ALA A 199 -4.21 -17.08 11.27
CA ALA A 199 -4.65 -15.99 12.13
C ALA A 199 -3.57 -14.89 12.17
N ALA A 200 -3.98 -13.65 12.47
CA ALA A 200 -3.02 -12.62 12.86
C ALA A 200 -2.27 -13.05 14.15
N TYR A 201 -1.10 -12.45 14.37
CA TYR A 201 -0.41 -12.55 15.65
C TYR A 201 -1.29 -12.06 16.82
N PRO A 202 -1.22 -12.71 17.99
CA PRO A 202 -2.11 -12.44 19.12
C PRO A 202 -1.84 -11.08 19.77
N GLU A 203 -2.84 -10.53 20.45
CA GLU A 203 -2.83 -9.18 21.05
C GLU A 203 -2.62 -9.20 22.59
N ASN A 204 -2.56 -10.38 23.21
CA ASN A 204 -2.98 -10.54 24.61
C ASN A 204 -1.91 -10.28 25.69
N ARG A 205 -0.96 -9.36 25.48
CA ARG A 205 0.01 -9.02 26.53
C ARG A 205 0.54 -7.60 26.42
N GLU A 206 0.46 -6.86 27.52
CA GLU A 206 1.12 -5.57 27.64
C GLU A 206 2.60 -5.77 27.97
N TYR A 207 3.45 -4.98 27.32
CA TYR A 207 4.89 -4.94 27.55
C TYR A 207 5.30 -3.51 27.91
N GLU A 208 6.42 -3.38 28.62
CA GLU A 208 7.05 -2.08 28.80
C GLU A 208 7.70 -1.66 27.46
N ILE A 209 7.39 -0.46 26.96
CA ILE A 209 7.92 0.07 25.70
C ILE A 209 8.97 1.15 26.00
N GLU A 210 10.13 1.07 25.35
CA GLU A 210 11.17 2.11 25.41
C GLU A 210 11.89 2.28 24.06
N GLU A 211 12.48 3.45 23.82
CA GLU A 211 13.40 3.66 22.70
C GLU A 211 14.78 3.07 23.03
N LEU A 212 15.40 2.40 22.06
CA LEU A 212 16.70 1.76 22.24
C LEU A 212 17.80 2.78 22.54
N SER A 213 18.35 2.69 23.74
CA SER A 213 19.58 3.40 24.13
C SER A 213 20.85 2.60 23.81
N THR A 214 22.01 3.24 23.93
CA THR A 214 23.32 2.59 23.74
C THR A 214 23.58 1.37 24.63
N GLN A 215 22.87 1.23 25.75
CA GLN A 215 23.03 0.10 26.67
C GLN A 215 22.26 -1.16 26.21
N GLY A 216 21.20 -1.02 25.40
CA GLY A 216 20.35 -2.13 24.96
C GLY A 216 20.90 -2.95 23.77
N TYR A 217 21.87 -2.42 23.02
CA TYR A 217 22.34 -3.02 21.77
C TYR A 217 22.89 -4.44 21.91
N SER A 218 23.67 -4.69 22.97
CA SER A 218 24.29 -6.01 23.17
C SER A 218 23.27 -7.13 23.39
N SER A 219 22.14 -6.80 24.00
CA SER A 219 21.03 -7.72 24.22
C SER A 219 20.25 -7.99 22.93
N LEU A 220 19.99 -6.95 22.12
CA LEU A 220 19.32 -7.11 20.83
C LEU A 220 20.11 -8.01 19.87
N LEU A 221 21.43 -7.79 19.76
CA LEU A 221 22.32 -8.59 18.91
C LEU A 221 22.39 -10.07 19.34
N ARG A 222 22.19 -10.36 20.63
CA ARG A 222 22.14 -11.75 21.13
C ARG A 222 20.85 -12.46 20.70
N ILE A 223 19.73 -11.73 20.61
CA ILE A 223 18.47 -12.27 20.09
C ILE A 223 18.62 -12.61 18.61
N GLU A 224 19.18 -11.68 17.84
CA GLU A 224 19.39 -11.83 16.40
C GLU A 224 20.26 -13.07 16.05
N ARG A 225 21.44 -13.19 16.67
CA ARG A 225 22.43 -14.26 16.41
C ARG A 225 21.95 -15.67 16.75
N GLY A 226 20.91 -15.80 17.58
CA GLY A 226 20.46 -17.10 18.08
C GLY A 226 19.08 -17.53 17.58
N ARG A 227 18.26 -16.64 17.00
CA ARG A 227 16.81 -16.89 16.89
C ARG A 227 16.08 -16.37 15.64
N ILE A 228 16.69 -15.60 14.75
CA ILE A 228 16.00 -15.19 13.50
C ILE A 228 16.11 -16.31 12.47
N ALA A 229 15.22 -17.30 12.56
CA ALA A 229 15.13 -18.37 11.57
C ALA A 229 14.34 -17.93 10.33
N ASN A 230 13.29 -17.12 10.51
CA ASN A 230 12.39 -16.68 9.43
C ASN A 230 12.14 -15.17 9.53
N ARG A 231 12.87 -14.38 8.73
CA ARG A 231 12.64 -12.93 8.65
C ARG A 231 11.37 -12.66 7.84
N GLU A 232 10.39 -11.99 8.45
CA GLU A 232 9.11 -11.67 7.79
C GLU A 232 9.01 -10.23 7.31
N ILE A 233 9.72 -9.29 7.96
CA ILE A 233 9.79 -7.89 7.54
C ILE A 233 11.15 -7.62 6.90
N PHE A 234 11.10 -7.07 5.69
CA PHE A 234 12.26 -6.74 4.88
C PHE A 234 12.49 -5.23 4.85
N GLY A 235 13.75 -4.86 4.76
CA GLY A 235 14.18 -3.48 4.70
C GLY A 235 15.71 -3.38 4.62
N PRO A 236 16.23 -2.18 4.31
CA PRO A 236 17.60 -1.92 3.84
C PRO A 236 18.74 -2.18 4.84
N VAL A 237 18.52 -2.94 5.93
CA VAL A 237 19.54 -3.08 6.98
C VAL A 237 20.73 -3.92 6.51
N ARG A 238 21.91 -3.31 6.64
CA ARG A 238 23.24 -3.85 6.31
C ARG A 238 23.88 -4.51 7.55
N LEU A 239 23.50 -5.75 7.88
CA LEU A 239 23.93 -6.39 9.15
C LEU A 239 25.37 -6.97 9.18
N HIS A 240 26.05 -7.09 8.04
CA HIS A 240 27.42 -7.61 7.92
C HIS A 240 28.51 -6.52 8.10
N TYR A 241 28.15 -5.23 8.19
CA TYR A 241 29.08 -4.19 8.63
C TYR A 241 28.98 -4.05 10.16
N GLY A 242 29.88 -4.72 10.87
CA GLY A 242 29.92 -4.71 12.34
C GLY A 242 29.88 -3.30 12.94
N PHE A 243 29.14 -3.16 14.04
CA PHE A 243 29.13 -2.13 15.10
C PHE A 243 29.15 -0.62 14.74
N PHE A 244 29.61 -0.18 13.57
CA PHE A 244 29.99 1.21 13.29
C PHE A 244 29.06 1.98 12.32
N LYS A 245 27.99 1.37 11.80
CA LYS A 245 27.01 2.04 10.91
C LYS A 245 25.55 1.94 11.36
N LEU A 246 25.28 1.60 12.63
CA LEU A 246 23.98 1.88 13.28
C LEU A 246 23.70 3.40 13.46
N LYS A 247 24.60 4.25 12.98
CA LYS A 247 24.32 5.65 12.60
C LYS A 247 24.07 5.78 11.09
N ALA A 248 23.07 5.08 10.55
CA ALA A 248 22.24 5.77 9.57
C ALA A 248 21.51 6.83 10.39
N ARG A 249 21.65 8.12 10.06
CA ARG A 249 21.27 9.26 10.93
C ARG A 249 19.79 9.29 11.40
N GLN A 250 18.96 8.31 11.03
CA GLN A 250 17.52 8.26 11.29
C GLN A 250 16.97 6.86 11.64
N SER A 251 17.80 5.82 11.80
CA SER A 251 17.31 4.50 12.23
C SER A 251 17.03 4.49 13.74
N GLN A 252 15.80 4.20 14.12
CA GLN A 252 15.31 4.13 15.50
C GLN A 252 14.80 2.72 15.78
N TYR A 253 14.81 2.33 17.05
CA TYR A 253 14.25 1.07 17.50
C TYR A 253 13.38 1.30 18.73
N LEU A 254 12.18 0.71 18.72
CA LEU A 254 11.37 0.55 19.91
C LEU A 254 11.56 -0.88 20.43
N ILE A 255 11.69 -1.00 21.75
CA ILE A 255 11.95 -2.26 22.45
C ILE A 255 10.76 -2.58 23.34
N ALA A 256 10.30 -3.82 23.28
CA ALA A 256 9.38 -4.38 24.26
C ALA A 256 10.17 -5.13 25.33
N ARG A 257 9.88 -4.85 26.61
CA ARG A 257 10.45 -5.54 27.76
C ARG A 257 9.40 -6.33 28.53
N GLU A 258 9.86 -7.48 29.02
CA GLU A 258 9.12 -8.33 29.95
C GLU A 258 10.05 -8.67 31.12
N ASN A 259 9.63 -8.32 32.35
CA ASN A 259 10.40 -8.57 33.58
C ASN A 259 11.86 -8.05 33.50
N GLY A 260 12.05 -6.87 32.91
CA GLY A 260 13.36 -6.23 32.72
C GLY A 260 14.22 -6.83 31.60
N GLN A 261 13.78 -7.90 30.91
CA GLN A 261 14.48 -8.49 29.77
C GLN A 261 13.87 -8.01 28.45
N ILE A 262 14.68 -7.92 27.39
CA ILE A 262 14.20 -7.58 26.05
C ILE A 262 13.40 -8.76 25.50
N ALA A 263 12.12 -8.54 25.23
CA ALA A 263 11.21 -9.50 24.60
C ALA A 263 11.17 -9.35 23.07
N GLY A 264 11.47 -8.16 22.55
CA GLY A 264 11.58 -7.90 21.13
C GLY A 264 11.92 -6.44 20.82
N ALA A 265 12.14 -6.13 19.55
CA ALA A 265 12.29 -4.77 19.05
C ALA A 265 11.78 -4.62 17.62
N VAL A 266 11.35 -3.42 17.26
CA VAL A 266 10.97 -3.04 15.90
C VAL A 266 11.84 -1.88 15.44
N GLY A 267 12.48 -2.05 14.29
CA GLY A 267 13.37 -1.07 13.67
C GLY A 267 12.66 -0.29 12.57
N PHE A 268 12.76 1.03 12.62
CA PHE A 268 12.14 1.92 11.64
C PHE A 268 12.95 3.19 11.41
N THR A 269 12.72 3.86 10.28
CA THR A 269 13.17 5.24 10.06
C THR A 269 11.98 6.17 10.21
N LEU A 270 12.13 7.23 11.02
CA LEU A 270 11.19 8.34 11.10
C LEU A 270 11.75 9.52 10.32
N ASP A 271 11.16 9.80 9.16
CA ASP A 271 11.47 10.99 8.37
C ASP A 271 10.47 12.10 8.71
N ARG A 272 10.95 13.08 9.47
CA ARG A 272 10.14 14.24 9.86
C ARG A 272 9.89 15.21 8.71
N ALA A 273 10.77 15.24 7.70
CA ALA A 273 10.58 16.10 6.53
C ALA A 273 9.52 15.51 5.61
N GLU A 274 9.50 14.18 5.42
CA GLU A 274 8.48 13.50 4.61
C GLU A 274 7.18 13.17 5.38
N ARG A 275 7.18 13.36 6.71
CA ARG A 275 6.12 12.90 7.63
C ARG A 275 5.82 11.41 7.40
N ALA A 276 6.88 10.61 7.37
CA ALA A 276 6.83 9.22 6.96
C ALA A 276 7.58 8.29 7.92
N VAL A 277 7.05 7.08 8.13
CA VAL A 277 7.71 5.99 8.84
C VAL A 277 7.93 4.82 7.90
N ARG A 278 9.14 4.26 7.91
CA ARG A 278 9.48 3.04 7.17
C ARG A 278 9.96 1.98 8.14
N ILE A 279 9.19 0.92 8.34
CA ILE A 279 9.58 -0.21 9.19
C ILE A 279 10.43 -1.15 8.35
N PHE A 280 11.62 -1.49 8.85
CA PHE A 280 12.60 -2.27 8.10
C PHE A 280 12.98 -3.61 8.75
N GLU A 281 12.63 -3.79 10.03
CA GLU A 281 12.96 -4.99 10.79
C GLU A 281 12.04 -5.16 12.01
N LEU A 282 11.79 -6.40 12.38
CA LEU A 282 11.15 -6.77 13.63
C LEU A 282 11.80 -8.04 14.17
N ILE A 283 12.16 -8.00 15.44
CA ILE A 283 12.82 -9.08 16.17
C ILE A 283 11.95 -9.37 17.39
N ALA A 284 11.52 -10.62 17.57
CA ALA A 284 10.70 -11.00 18.71
C ALA A 284 11.13 -12.36 19.27
N LEU A 285 11.05 -12.51 20.59
CA LEU A 285 11.28 -13.80 21.25
C LEU A 285 10.08 -14.73 21.15
N HIS A 286 8.87 -14.17 21.10
CA HIS A 286 7.59 -14.87 21.09
C HIS A 286 6.55 -14.10 20.25
N ASP A 287 5.54 -14.80 19.75
CA ASP A 287 4.52 -14.29 18.82
C ASP A 287 3.73 -13.09 19.35
N GLU A 288 3.47 -13.03 20.66
CA GLU A 288 2.69 -11.98 21.32
C GLU A 288 3.34 -10.59 21.24
N VAL A 289 4.68 -10.55 21.19
CA VAL A 289 5.45 -9.29 21.13
C VAL A 289 5.33 -8.63 19.76
N ILE A 290 5.11 -9.43 18.71
CA ILE A 290 5.12 -8.97 17.31
C ILE A 290 4.00 -7.95 17.08
N ARG A 291 2.76 -8.30 17.41
CA ARG A 291 1.62 -7.40 17.24
C ARG A 291 1.77 -6.17 18.13
N PHE A 292 2.18 -6.35 19.38
CA PHE A 292 2.37 -5.24 20.32
C PHE A 292 3.32 -4.17 19.76
N LEU A 293 4.51 -4.56 19.28
CA LEU A 293 5.49 -3.62 18.73
C LEU A 293 4.97 -2.87 17.49
N LEU A 294 4.28 -3.57 16.58
CA LEU A 294 3.70 -2.94 15.40
C LEU A 294 2.55 -1.99 15.77
N SER A 295 1.70 -2.38 16.72
CA SER A 295 0.64 -1.53 17.27
C SER A 295 1.21 -0.26 17.86
N GLU A 296 2.32 -0.33 18.61
CA GLU A 296 2.95 0.85 19.20
C GLU A 296 3.53 1.79 18.14
N VAL A 297 4.19 1.27 17.10
CA VAL A 297 4.65 2.12 15.97
C VAL A 297 3.47 2.82 15.30
N VAL A 298 2.36 2.12 15.07
CA VAL A 298 1.15 2.69 14.47
C VAL A 298 0.52 3.75 15.38
N ARG A 299 0.41 3.47 16.68
CA ARG A 299 -0.13 4.39 17.69
C ARG A 299 0.69 5.68 17.75
N LEU A 300 2.01 5.55 17.93
CA LEU A 300 2.94 6.68 18.02
C LEU A 300 2.93 7.51 16.72
N SER A 301 2.87 6.85 15.56
CA SER A 301 2.77 7.53 14.27
C SER A 301 1.52 8.41 14.15
N GLY A 302 0.38 7.94 14.65
CA GLY A 302 -0.89 8.68 14.58
C GLY A 302 -1.10 9.72 15.68
N GLN A 303 -0.47 9.55 16.85
CA GLN A 303 -0.75 10.37 18.04
C GLN A 303 0.38 11.34 18.41
N GLU A 304 1.63 10.97 18.17
CA GLU A 304 2.80 11.69 18.73
C GLU A 304 3.77 12.19 17.65
N TRP A 305 3.95 11.44 16.55
CA TRP A 305 4.95 11.76 15.53
C TRP A 305 4.42 12.54 14.32
N GLU A 306 3.11 12.80 14.26
CA GLU A 306 2.45 13.51 13.14
C GLU A 306 2.79 12.90 11.77
N VAL A 307 2.75 11.56 11.70
CA VAL A 307 3.11 10.80 10.49
C VAL A 307 1.89 10.61 9.63
N ASP A 308 2.01 10.92 8.34
CA ASP A 308 0.92 10.79 7.37
C ASP A 308 1.02 9.49 6.56
N TYR A 309 2.22 8.90 6.43
CA TYR A 309 2.49 7.71 5.60
C TYR A 309 3.37 6.71 6.36
N LEU A 310 2.94 5.45 6.40
CA LEU A 310 3.73 4.35 6.91
C LEU A 310 3.90 3.29 5.83
N GLU A 311 5.09 2.73 5.69
CA GLU A 311 5.33 1.57 4.82
C GLU A 311 6.25 0.53 5.43
N LEU A 312 6.16 -0.68 4.91
CA LEU A 312 7.08 -1.77 5.14
C LEU A 312 6.99 -2.81 4.03
N ASP A 313 8.07 -3.57 3.84
CA ASP A 313 8.06 -4.74 2.96
C ASP A 313 7.91 -6.00 3.81
N VAL A 314 6.95 -6.86 3.47
CA VAL A 314 6.69 -8.13 4.17
C VAL A 314 6.87 -9.31 3.21
N SER A 315 7.34 -10.43 3.74
CA SER A 315 7.40 -11.69 3.01
C SER A 315 6.03 -12.12 2.47
N ALA A 316 5.98 -12.41 1.18
CA ALA A 316 4.82 -13.03 0.55
C ALA A 316 4.59 -14.48 1.03
N TYR A 317 5.44 -15.01 1.92
CA TYR A 317 5.34 -16.33 2.54
C TYR A 317 4.88 -16.27 4.01
N ALA A 318 4.60 -15.07 4.53
CA ALA A 318 4.20 -14.83 5.91
C ALA A 318 2.73 -14.36 6.02
N PRO A 319 1.73 -15.21 5.76
CA PRO A 319 0.31 -14.81 5.76
C PRO A 319 -0.17 -14.30 7.12
N ARG A 320 0.41 -14.77 8.24
CA ARG A 320 0.10 -14.27 9.59
C ARG A 320 0.48 -12.80 9.74
N MET A 321 1.70 -12.43 9.34
CA MET A 321 2.16 -11.04 9.35
C MET A 321 1.32 -10.17 8.41
N GLN A 322 1.05 -10.65 7.19
CA GLN A 322 0.19 -9.95 6.24
C GLN A 322 -1.18 -9.62 6.85
N ARG A 323 -1.81 -10.57 7.56
CA ARG A 323 -3.08 -10.33 8.28
C ARG A 323 -2.95 -9.36 9.45
N THR A 324 -1.92 -9.52 10.27
CA THR A 324 -1.64 -8.56 11.35
C THR A 324 -1.55 -7.14 10.79
N LEU A 325 -0.90 -6.94 9.66
CA LEU A 325 -0.79 -5.63 9.01
C LEU A 325 -2.13 -5.12 8.48
N ILE A 326 -2.97 -5.97 7.89
CA ILE A 326 -4.35 -5.60 7.51
C ILE A 326 -5.13 -5.08 8.73
N GLU A 327 -5.10 -5.82 9.84
CA GLU A 327 -5.80 -5.47 11.08
C GLU A 327 -5.26 -4.17 11.70
N LEU A 328 -3.97 -3.88 11.55
CA LEU A 328 -3.35 -2.60 11.95
C LEU A 328 -3.60 -1.46 10.95
N GLY A 329 -4.31 -1.74 9.86
CA GLY A 329 -4.76 -0.76 8.88
C GLY A 329 -3.82 -0.57 7.69
N PHE A 330 -2.78 -1.38 7.50
CA PHE A 330 -1.93 -1.37 6.29
C PHE A 330 -2.57 -2.11 5.13
N THR A 331 -2.40 -1.62 3.92
CA THR A 331 -2.97 -2.14 2.67
C THR A 331 -1.85 -2.60 1.72
N PRO A 332 -1.99 -3.75 1.03
CA PRO A 332 -1.07 -4.13 -0.04
C PRO A 332 -1.03 -3.06 -1.14
N ALA A 333 0.14 -2.51 -1.41
CA ALA A 333 0.33 -1.41 -2.36
C ALA A 333 1.33 -1.75 -3.50
N ALA A 334 2.21 -2.72 -3.28
CA ALA A 334 3.00 -3.34 -4.34
C ALA A 334 3.26 -4.83 -4.08
N TYR A 335 3.50 -5.58 -5.16
CA TYR A 335 3.94 -6.97 -5.09
C TYR A 335 5.17 -7.15 -5.96
N ILE A 336 6.30 -7.52 -5.36
CA ILE A 336 7.61 -7.50 -6.02
C ILE A 336 8.18 -8.94 -6.03
N PRO A 337 8.19 -9.63 -7.18
CA PRO A 337 8.73 -10.97 -7.25
C PRO A 337 10.24 -10.98 -7.06
N ALA A 338 10.78 -12.05 -6.45
CA ALA A 338 12.20 -12.31 -6.29
C ALA A 338 13.02 -11.16 -5.66
N LEU A 339 12.42 -10.35 -4.77
CA LEU A 339 13.08 -9.16 -4.23
C LEU A 339 14.24 -9.51 -3.29
N VAL A 340 14.01 -10.41 -2.35
CA VAL A 340 14.92 -10.66 -1.21
C VAL A 340 15.67 -11.96 -1.42
N PHE A 341 17.00 -11.91 -1.35
CA PHE A 341 17.81 -13.12 -1.41
C PHE A 341 17.82 -13.78 -0.02
N HIS A 342 17.42 -15.04 0.03
CA HIS A 342 17.32 -15.81 1.26
C HIS A 342 17.94 -17.19 1.05
N HIS A 343 19.09 -17.43 1.67
CA HIS A 343 19.90 -18.64 1.52
C HIS A 343 20.30 -18.95 0.06
N VAL A 344 19.47 -19.70 -0.66
CA VAL A 344 19.74 -20.18 -2.03
C VAL A 344 18.65 -19.76 -3.03
N GLU A 345 17.65 -19.02 -2.57
CA GLU A 345 16.46 -18.64 -3.33
C GLU A 345 16.13 -17.17 -3.11
N ARG A 346 15.19 -16.65 -3.90
CA ARG A 346 14.69 -15.29 -3.79
C ARG A 346 13.21 -15.29 -3.42
N LEU A 347 12.89 -14.56 -2.35
CA LEU A 347 11.54 -14.43 -1.84
C LEU A 347 10.83 -13.25 -2.49
N ASP A 348 9.56 -13.45 -2.81
CA ASP A 348 8.62 -12.40 -3.16
C ASP A 348 8.28 -11.55 -1.94
N ALA A 349 8.08 -10.26 -2.16
CA ALA A 349 7.75 -9.30 -1.12
C ALA A 349 6.46 -8.53 -1.47
N ILE A 350 5.71 -8.16 -0.44
CA ILE A 350 4.53 -7.31 -0.53
C ILE A 350 4.88 -6.00 0.18
N LYS A 351 4.77 -4.88 -0.52
CA LYS A 351 4.86 -3.56 0.11
C LYS A 351 3.50 -3.21 0.71
N MET A 352 3.47 -3.04 2.02
CA MET A 352 2.27 -2.72 2.80
C MET A 352 2.33 -1.24 3.19
N VAL A 353 1.24 -0.51 2.96
CA VAL A 353 1.17 0.94 3.18
C VAL A 353 -0.04 1.30 4.05
N LYS A 354 0.16 2.18 5.04
CA LYS A 354 -0.91 2.81 5.81
C LYS A 354 -0.84 4.31 5.61
N LEU A 355 -1.99 4.92 5.35
CA LEU A 355 -2.16 6.36 5.31
C LEU A 355 -2.89 6.81 6.58
N ASN A 356 -2.39 7.88 7.20
CA ASN A 356 -3.07 8.57 8.30
C ASN A 356 -3.77 9.85 7.82
N VAL A 357 -3.76 10.09 6.52
CA VAL A 357 -4.42 11.22 5.83
C VAL A 357 -5.29 10.69 4.70
N PRO A 358 -6.34 11.42 4.30
CA PRO A 358 -7.17 11.03 3.15
C PRO A 358 -6.35 10.88 1.88
N ALA A 359 -6.70 9.89 1.05
CA ALA A 359 -5.95 9.56 -0.15
C ALA A 359 -6.32 10.45 -1.36
N ASP A 360 -6.13 11.77 -1.25
CA ASP A 360 -6.28 12.70 -2.38
C ASP A 360 -5.04 12.68 -3.28
N LEU A 361 -5.15 12.02 -4.43
CA LEU A 361 -4.01 11.74 -5.32
C LEU A 361 -3.57 12.95 -6.15
N GLY A 362 -4.39 13.99 -6.28
CA GLY A 362 -4.19 15.06 -7.26
C GLY A 362 -4.10 14.56 -8.71
N ASP A 363 -3.45 15.35 -9.57
CA ASP A 363 -3.25 15.00 -10.98
C ASP A 363 -2.18 13.92 -11.14
N ILE A 364 -2.53 12.83 -11.84
CA ILE A 364 -1.63 11.70 -12.10
C ILE A 364 -1.63 11.29 -13.57
N TYR A 365 -0.47 10.81 -14.03
CA TYR A 365 -0.19 10.36 -15.38
C TYR A 365 0.37 8.95 -15.33
N LEU A 366 -0.42 7.98 -15.77
CA LEU A 366 -0.09 6.55 -15.72
C LEU A 366 -0.14 5.92 -17.11
N SER A 367 0.67 4.87 -17.30
CA SER A 367 0.46 3.92 -18.40
C SER A 367 -0.74 3.04 -18.12
N GLU A 368 -1.28 2.35 -19.12
CA GLU A 368 -2.40 1.40 -18.95
C GLU A 368 -2.10 0.36 -17.86
N ARG A 369 -0.87 -0.15 -17.84
CA ARG A 369 -0.41 -1.16 -16.87
C ARG A 369 -0.32 -0.58 -15.47
N ALA A 370 0.23 0.62 -15.31
CA ALA A 370 0.31 1.27 -14.02
C ALA A 370 -1.08 1.71 -13.49
N GLU A 371 -2.00 2.09 -14.39
CA GLU A 371 -3.39 2.42 -14.06
C GLU A 371 -4.18 1.21 -13.55
N ARG A 372 -3.97 0.02 -14.14
CA ARG A 372 -4.55 -1.24 -13.61
C ARG A 372 -4.15 -1.46 -12.15
N LEU A 373 -2.88 -1.25 -11.80
CA LEU A 373 -2.39 -1.40 -10.43
C LEU A 373 -2.95 -0.31 -9.50
N ARG A 374 -3.03 0.94 -9.96
CA ARG A 374 -3.66 2.03 -9.22
C ARG A 374 -5.09 1.68 -8.82
N GLN A 375 -5.91 1.19 -9.76
CA GLN A 375 -7.30 0.82 -9.49
C GLN A 375 -7.41 -0.28 -8.42
N ILE A 376 -6.56 -1.31 -8.51
CA ILE A 376 -6.52 -2.39 -7.53
C ILE A 376 -6.17 -1.85 -6.13
N VAL A 377 -5.11 -1.05 -6.02
CA VAL A 377 -4.64 -0.52 -4.74
C VAL A 377 -5.65 0.46 -4.14
N MET A 378 -6.15 1.41 -4.93
CA MET A 378 -7.06 2.45 -4.45
C MET A 378 -8.41 1.89 -4.02
N LYS A 379 -8.92 0.85 -4.70
CA LYS A 379 -10.11 0.13 -4.24
C LYS A 379 -9.93 -0.39 -2.80
N SER A 380 -8.76 -0.96 -2.50
CA SER A 380 -8.47 -1.48 -1.15
C SER A 380 -8.35 -0.38 -0.08
N PHE A 381 -7.85 0.81 -0.43
CA PHE A 381 -7.84 1.96 0.48
C PHE A 381 -9.25 2.50 0.74
N GLN A 382 -10.07 2.63 -0.32
CA GLN A 382 -11.45 3.10 -0.20
C GLN A 382 -12.29 2.16 0.66
N SER A 383 -12.23 0.84 0.42
CA SER A 383 -12.93 -0.15 1.24
C SER A 383 -12.62 -0.01 2.74
N LYS A 384 -11.42 0.43 3.13
CA LYS A 384 -11.04 0.63 4.53
C LYS A 384 -11.53 1.90 5.18
N GLU A 385 -11.51 3.04 4.47
CA GLU A 385 -12.07 4.29 5.02
C GLU A 385 -13.58 4.17 5.24
N VAL A 386 -14.20 3.38 4.37
CA VAL A 386 -15.65 3.18 4.30
C VAL A 386 -16.11 2.12 5.30
N ALA A 387 -15.34 1.06 5.50
CA ALA A 387 -15.73 -0.08 6.32
C ALA A 387 -16.20 0.30 7.74
N PRO A 388 -15.58 1.22 8.51
CA PRO A 388 -16.07 1.59 9.83
C PRO A 388 -17.45 2.27 9.82
N GLN A 389 -17.69 3.17 8.85
CA GLN A 389 -18.98 3.84 8.69
C GLN A 389 -20.06 2.84 8.28
N VAL A 390 -19.70 1.93 7.35
CA VAL A 390 -20.57 0.84 6.92
C VAL A 390 -20.83 -0.15 8.06
N ALA A 391 -19.82 -0.53 8.84
CA ALA A 391 -19.95 -1.43 9.98
C ALA A 391 -20.89 -0.85 11.05
N SER A 392 -20.78 0.45 11.34
CA SER A 392 -21.69 1.16 12.23
C SER A 392 -23.13 1.14 11.72
N ALA A 393 -23.34 1.40 10.41
CA ALA A 393 -24.66 1.34 9.80
C ALA A 393 -25.21 -0.09 9.68
N VAL A 394 -24.36 -1.08 9.41
CA VAL A 394 -24.71 -2.51 9.36
C VAL A 394 -25.15 -2.99 10.74
N ASN A 395 -24.46 -2.58 11.80
CA ASN A 395 -24.83 -2.94 13.17
C ASN A 395 -26.21 -2.41 13.59
N SER A 396 -26.68 -1.31 13.02
CA SER A 396 -28.02 -0.77 13.33
C SER A 396 -29.13 -1.38 12.48
N LEU A 397 -28.80 -2.12 11.42
CA LEU A 397 -29.76 -2.70 10.48
C LEU A 397 -30.38 -4.02 10.98
N ALA A 398 -31.71 -4.10 10.88
CA ALA A 398 -32.46 -5.32 11.20
C ALA A 398 -32.04 -6.54 10.35
N LEU A 399 -31.62 -6.31 9.10
CA LEU A 399 -31.16 -7.36 8.18
C LEU A 399 -29.88 -8.05 8.68
N PHE A 400 -29.04 -7.34 9.44
CA PHE A 400 -27.72 -7.80 9.86
C PHE A 400 -27.63 -8.10 11.37
N THR A 401 -28.77 -8.10 12.07
CA THR A 401 -28.84 -8.39 13.49
C THR A 401 -28.28 -9.79 13.82
N GLY A 402 -27.41 -9.86 14.82
CA GLY A 402 -26.81 -11.11 15.30
C GLY A 402 -25.49 -11.49 14.62
N LEU A 403 -25.01 -10.68 13.67
CA LEU A 403 -23.62 -10.76 13.23
C LEU A 403 -22.70 -10.24 14.35
N ASN A 404 -21.53 -10.86 14.50
CA ASN A 404 -20.47 -10.37 15.38
C ASN A 404 -19.57 -9.34 14.65
N ASP A 405 -18.68 -8.67 15.38
CA ASP A 405 -17.83 -7.61 14.83
C ASP A 405 -16.95 -8.08 13.66
N GLU A 406 -16.44 -9.31 13.69
CA GLU A 406 -15.67 -9.88 12.58
C GLU A 406 -16.51 -10.03 11.32
N GLN A 407 -17.72 -10.57 11.47
CA GLN A 407 -18.66 -10.78 10.37
C GLN A 407 -19.14 -9.44 9.78
N VAL A 408 -19.42 -8.45 10.64
CA VAL A 408 -19.83 -7.10 10.25
C VAL A 408 -18.70 -6.40 9.48
N ASN A 409 -17.47 -6.45 10.00
CA ASN A 409 -16.31 -5.87 9.32
C ASN A 409 -16.08 -6.53 7.96
N ARG A 410 -16.27 -7.85 7.87
CA ARG A 410 -16.10 -8.56 6.60
C ARG A 410 -17.12 -8.17 5.55
N LEU A 411 -18.39 -7.99 5.95
CA LEU A 411 -19.43 -7.46 5.07
C LEU A 411 -19.11 -6.01 4.66
N ALA A 412 -18.70 -5.18 5.62
CA ALA A 412 -18.39 -3.78 5.39
C ALA A 412 -17.24 -3.57 4.39
N CYS A 413 -16.20 -4.41 4.45
CA CYS A 413 -15.08 -4.38 3.51
C CYS A 413 -15.46 -4.73 2.05
N LEU A 414 -16.59 -5.41 1.83
CA LEU A 414 -17.10 -5.71 0.48
C LEU A 414 -17.91 -4.56 -0.11
N CYS A 415 -18.37 -3.64 0.72
CA CYS A 415 -19.10 -2.47 0.27
C CYS A 415 -18.16 -1.43 -0.36
N HIS A 416 -18.68 -0.68 -1.32
CA HIS A 416 -18.08 0.58 -1.79
C HIS A 416 -19.05 1.73 -1.57
N LEU A 417 -18.56 2.97 -1.55
CA LEU A 417 -19.44 4.13 -1.47
C LEU A 417 -19.93 4.55 -2.85
N GLU A 418 -21.19 4.94 -2.89
CA GLU A 418 -21.80 5.65 -4.00
C GLU A 418 -22.42 6.94 -3.45
N SER A 419 -22.02 8.08 -4.02
CA SER A 419 -22.57 9.40 -3.70
C SER A 419 -23.50 9.80 -4.83
N LEU A 420 -24.72 10.18 -4.48
CA LEU A 420 -25.76 10.58 -5.43
C LEU A 420 -26.31 11.95 -5.05
N ASP A 421 -26.51 12.80 -6.04
CA ASP A 421 -27.09 14.13 -5.90
C ASP A 421 -28.60 14.06 -5.63
N GLU A 422 -29.19 15.18 -5.22
CA GLU A 422 -30.64 15.27 -5.01
C GLU A 422 -31.42 15.00 -6.31
N GLY A 423 -32.41 14.11 -6.24
CA GLY A 423 -33.28 13.78 -7.37
C GLY A 423 -32.74 12.70 -8.31
N GLU A 424 -31.54 12.15 -8.07
CA GLU A 424 -31.00 11.03 -8.85
C GLU A 424 -31.75 9.73 -8.58
N VAL A 425 -32.03 8.99 -9.67
CA VAL A 425 -32.67 7.70 -9.64
C VAL A 425 -31.63 6.62 -9.33
N ILE A 426 -31.85 5.89 -8.25
CA ILE A 426 -30.94 4.82 -7.81
C ILE A 426 -31.20 3.56 -8.64
N PHE A 427 -32.47 3.21 -8.79
CA PHE A 427 -32.94 2.13 -9.68
C PHE A 427 -34.40 2.34 -10.06
N GLU A 428 -34.76 1.81 -11.23
CA GLU A 428 -36.12 1.83 -11.76
C GLU A 428 -36.90 0.56 -11.37
N ALA A 429 -38.23 0.67 -11.34
CA ALA A 429 -39.08 -0.50 -11.22
C ALA A 429 -38.87 -1.44 -12.42
N ALA A 430 -38.93 -2.76 -12.19
CA ALA A 430 -38.67 -3.81 -13.16
C ALA A 430 -37.23 -3.84 -13.74
N GLN A 431 -36.30 -3.06 -13.18
CA GLN A 431 -34.86 -3.19 -13.44
C GLN A 431 -34.30 -4.42 -12.71
N GLU A 432 -33.35 -5.10 -13.33
CA GLU A 432 -32.61 -6.20 -12.69
C GLU A 432 -31.84 -5.69 -11.46
N ALA A 433 -31.98 -6.38 -10.33
CA ALA A 433 -31.36 -5.96 -9.07
C ALA A 433 -29.97 -6.59 -8.86
N ASP A 434 -28.91 -5.93 -9.31
CA ASP A 434 -27.53 -6.41 -9.14
C ASP A 434 -26.88 -5.93 -7.83
N ARG A 435 -27.52 -5.00 -7.11
CA ARG A 435 -26.99 -4.30 -5.93
C ARG A 435 -28.04 -4.11 -4.83
N MET A 436 -27.57 -4.00 -3.59
CA MET A 436 -28.32 -3.42 -2.49
C MET A 436 -27.57 -2.21 -1.92
N TYR A 437 -28.31 -1.31 -1.30
CA TYR A 437 -27.82 -0.04 -0.80
C TYR A 437 -28.10 0.09 0.69
N VAL A 438 -27.10 0.49 1.47
CA VAL A 438 -27.25 0.88 2.88
C VAL A 438 -27.09 2.39 2.97
N ILE A 439 -28.08 3.09 3.52
CA ILE A 439 -28.06 4.55 3.59
C ILE A 439 -27.13 5.00 4.73
N LEU A 440 -26.04 5.69 4.39
CA LEU A 440 -25.06 6.24 5.35
C LEU A 440 -25.28 7.74 5.59
N HIS A 441 -25.83 8.46 4.61
CA HIS A 441 -26.24 9.84 4.75
C HIS A 441 -27.37 10.14 3.76
N GLY A 442 -28.27 11.05 4.12
CA GLY A 442 -29.36 11.48 3.25
C GLY A 442 -30.64 10.67 3.42
N SER A 443 -31.53 10.73 2.43
CA SER A 443 -32.80 10.01 2.42
C SER A 443 -33.29 9.76 1.01
N VAL A 444 -34.00 8.66 0.83
CA VAL A 444 -34.47 8.14 -0.46
C VAL A 444 -35.98 7.95 -0.41
N GLU A 445 -36.68 8.35 -1.45
CA GLU A 445 -38.10 8.07 -1.63
C GLU A 445 -38.30 6.84 -2.52
N VAL A 446 -39.21 5.97 -2.10
CA VAL A 446 -39.58 4.76 -2.84
C VAL A 446 -40.96 4.95 -3.46
N PHE A 447 -41.08 4.66 -4.74
CA PHE A 447 -42.30 4.84 -5.54
C PHE A 447 -42.72 3.54 -6.22
N SER A 448 -44.02 3.25 -6.23
CA SER A 448 -44.61 2.18 -7.04
C SER A 448 -45.83 2.71 -7.76
N GLU A 449 -45.93 2.45 -9.06
CA GLU A 449 -47.05 2.91 -9.91
C GLU A 449 -47.33 4.43 -9.75
N GLY A 450 -46.27 5.24 -9.61
CA GLY A 450 -46.37 6.69 -9.42
C GLY A 450 -46.81 7.15 -8.02
N ARG A 451 -47.07 6.23 -7.09
CA ARG A 451 -47.41 6.54 -5.69
C ARG A 451 -46.19 6.37 -4.78
N LYS A 452 -45.97 7.32 -3.87
CA LYS A 452 -44.92 7.24 -2.85
C LYS A 452 -45.31 6.17 -1.82
N LEU A 453 -44.49 5.13 -1.71
CA LEU A 453 -44.65 4.05 -0.74
C LEU A 453 -44.04 4.39 0.62
N GLY A 454 -42.96 5.17 0.63
CA GLY A 454 -42.25 5.50 1.86
C GLY A 454 -40.98 6.31 1.63
N THR A 455 -40.27 6.59 2.72
CA THR A 455 -38.94 7.20 2.71
C THR A 455 -38.01 6.32 3.52
N VAL A 456 -36.83 6.04 2.97
CA VAL A 456 -35.75 5.28 3.60
C VAL A 456 -34.64 6.25 3.95
N ALA A 457 -34.06 6.15 5.13
CA ALA A 457 -33.06 7.09 5.65
C ALA A 457 -31.90 6.34 6.32
N TYR A 458 -31.00 7.09 6.95
CA TYR A 458 -29.84 6.53 7.66
C TYR A 458 -30.18 5.31 8.51
N GLY A 459 -29.37 4.25 8.39
CA GLY A 459 -29.55 3.00 9.15
C GLY A 459 -30.65 2.09 8.60
N ASP A 460 -31.10 2.33 7.36
CA ASP A 460 -32.00 1.46 6.61
C ASP A 460 -31.40 1.09 5.24
N CYS A 461 -31.97 0.10 4.55
CA CYS A 461 -31.45 -0.43 3.30
C CYS A 461 -32.50 -0.51 2.18
N LEU A 462 -32.02 -0.58 0.94
CA LEU A 462 -32.83 -0.65 -0.28
C LEU A 462 -32.35 -1.78 -1.19
N GLY A 463 -33.29 -2.38 -1.91
CA GLY A 463 -33.00 -3.40 -2.91
C GLY A 463 -32.63 -4.76 -2.34
N GLU A 464 -32.65 -4.92 -1.01
CA GLU A 464 -32.26 -6.14 -0.29
C GLU A 464 -33.09 -7.35 -0.71
N VAL A 465 -34.39 -7.17 -0.94
CA VAL A 465 -35.30 -8.25 -1.34
C VAL A 465 -34.96 -8.74 -2.74
N ALA A 466 -34.88 -7.82 -3.71
CA ALA A 466 -34.62 -8.12 -5.12
C ALA A 466 -33.22 -8.71 -5.32
N LEU A 467 -32.23 -8.23 -4.53
CA LEU A 467 -30.89 -8.80 -4.54
C LEU A 467 -30.88 -10.27 -4.08
N LEU A 468 -31.57 -10.57 -2.96
CA LEU A 468 -31.54 -11.87 -2.29
C LEU A 468 -32.41 -12.94 -2.97
N ASN A 469 -33.55 -12.55 -3.55
CA ASN A 469 -34.44 -13.48 -4.26
C ASN A 469 -34.09 -13.63 -5.75
N GLY A 470 -33.20 -12.78 -6.28
CA GLY A 470 -32.75 -12.84 -7.65
C GLY A 470 -33.69 -12.17 -8.67
N GLU A 471 -34.74 -11.49 -8.21
CA GLU A 471 -35.77 -10.87 -9.06
C GLU A 471 -35.46 -9.41 -9.39
N LYS A 472 -36.37 -8.77 -10.12
CA LYS A 472 -36.33 -7.35 -10.47
C LYS A 472 -36.81 -6.46 -9.32
N HIS A 473 -36.40 -5.21 -9.31
CA HIS A 473 -36.91 -4.22 -8.36
C HIS A 473 -38.43 -4.06 -8.49
N SER A 474 -39.15 -4.18 -7.38
CA SER A 474 -40.61 -4.03 -7.33
C SER A 474 -41.08 -2.58 -7.35
N ALA A 475 -40.18 -1.63 -7.11
CA ALA A 475 -40.43 -0.21 -6.96
C ALA A 475 -39.23 0.59 -7.48
N MET A 476 -39.46 1.85 -7.83
CA MET A 476 -38.43 2.83 -8.16
C MET A 476 -37.93 3.49 -6.87
N ALA A 477 -36.63 3.82 -6.81
CA ALA A 477 -36.04 4.57 -5.71
C ALA A 477 -35.29 5.80 -6.23
N ARG A 478 -35.49 6.96 -5.59
CA ARG A 478 -34.87 8.23 -5.96
C ARG A 478 -34.42 9.00 -4.73
N THR A 479 -33.24 9.61 -4.78
CA THR A 479 -32.75 10.45 -3.67
C THR A 479 -33.66 11.67 -3.47
N ARG A 480 -33.93 11.99 -2.20
CA ARG A 480 -34.65 13.22 -1.79
C ARG A 480 -33.71 14.38 -1.50
N GLN A 481 -32.45 14.08 -1.24
CA GLN A 481 -31.36 15.01 -0.95
C GLN A 481 -30.03 14.32 -1.32
N SER A 482 -28.93 15.06 -1.40
CA SER A 482 -27.60 14.47 -1.58
C SER A 482 -27.36 13.36 -0.54
N SER A 483 -27.03 12.18 -1.04
CA SER A 483 -27.04 10.94 -0.26
C SER A 483 -25.75 10.15 -0.49
N ILE A 484 -25.26 9.52 0.57
CA ILE A 484 -24.09 8.62 0.54
C ILE A 484 -24.59 7.24 0.94
N MET A 485 -24.25 6.24 0.13
CA MET A 485 -24.70 4.86 0.33
C MET A 485 -23.54 3.89 0.28
N ALA A 486 -23.60 2.85 1.12
CA ALA A 486 -22.78 1.67 0.97
C ALA A 486 -23.45 0.71 -0.02
N VAL A 487 -22.72 0.26 -1.02
CA VAL A 487 -23.23 -0.60 -2.09
C VAL A 487 -22.59 -1.97 -2.00
N LEU A 488 -23.44 -2.99 -1.85
CA LEU A 488 -23.04 -4.39 -1.89
C LEU A 488 -23.61 -5.05 -3.14
N THR A 489 -22.74 -5.65 -3.97
CA THR A 489 -23.18 -6.32 -5.20
C THR A 489 -23.64 -7.74 -4.93
N ARG A 490 -24.50 -8.27 -5.80
CA ARG A 490 -24.96 -9.68 -5.76
C ARG A 490 -23.78 -10.65 -5.81
N LYS A 491 -22.78 -10.31 -6.62
CA LYS A 491 -21.58 -11.13 -6.80
C LYS A 491 -20.79 -11.21 -5.48
N ASP A 492 -20.52 -10.06 -4.86
CA ASP A 492 -19.75 -10.01 -3.62
C ASP A 492 -20.50 -10.68 -2.46
N LEU A 493 -21.83 -10.47 -2.37
CA LEU A 493 -22.67 -11.15 -1.38
C LEU A 493 -22.68 -12.68 -1.57
N ASN A 494 -22.84 -13.16 -2.80
CA ASN A 494 -22.82 -14.59 -3.08
C ASN A 494 -21.47 -15.22 -2.77
N GLU A 495 -20.38 -14.52 -3.07
CA GLU A 495 -19.02 -14.96 -2.73
C GLU A 495 -18.80 -15.00 -1.22
N LEU A 496 -19.28 -13.99 -0.47
CA LEU A 496 -19.26 -13.98 0.98
C LEU A 496 -20.02 -15.17 1.57
N ILE A 497 -21.25 -15.42 1.10
CA ILE A 497 -22.08 -16.52 1.60
C ILE A 497 -21.42 -17.88 1.31
N ARG A 498 -20.77 -18.03 0.15
CA ARG A 498 -20.04 -19.24 -0.22
C ARG A 498 -18.86 -19.50 0.73
N LEU A 499 -18.12 -18.46 1.09
CA LEU A 499 -16.94 -18.56 1.97
C LEU A 499 -17.31 -18.61 3.46
N ARG A 500 -18.41 -17.95 3.84
CA ARG A 500 -18.92 -17.78 5.21
C ARG A 500 -20.43 -18.05 5.29
N PRO A 501 -20.85 -19.32 5.21
CA PRO A 501 -22.26 -19.69 5.28
C PRO A 501 -22.94 -19.24 6.58
N ASP A 502 -22.17 -19.12 7.66
CA ASP A 502 -22.62 -18.60 8.96
C ASP A 502 -23.20 -17.17 8.85
N ILE A 503 -22.60 -16.31 8.03
CA ILE A 503 -23.11 -14.96 7.75
C ILE A 503 -24.40 -15.05 6.92
N GLY A 504 -24.38 -15.85 5.85
CA GLY A 504 -25.53 -16.02 4.97
C GLY A 504 -26.80 -16.49 5.69
N VAL A 505 -26.67 -17.47 6.59
CA VAL A 505 -27.80 -17.99 7.38
C VAL A 505 -28.46 -16.88 8.20
N LEU A 506 -27.69 -16.00 8.82
CA LEU A 506 -28.21 -14.88 9.60
C LEU A 506 -28.93 -13.86 8.73
N ILE A 507 -28.35 -13.49 7.58
CA ILE A 507 -28.95 -12.55 6.62
C ILE A 507 -30.30 -13.09 6.12
N TYR A 508 -30.35 -14.34 5.63
CA TYR A 508 -31.59 -14.92 5.12
C TYR A 508 -32.65 -15.10 6.23
N LYS A 509 -32.25 -15.48 7.43
CA LYS A 509 -33.15 -15.57 8.59
C LYS A 509 -33.77 -14.20 8.90
N ASN A 510 -32.96 -13.14 8.94
CA ASN A 510 -33.42 -11.80 9.25
C ASN A 510 -34.31 -11.24 8.14
N LEU A 511 -34.01 -11.52 6.87
CA LEU A 511 -34.89 -11.20 5.76
C LEU A 511 -36.26 -11.86 5.92
N ALA A 512 -36.30 -13.17 6.20
CA ALA A 512 -37.54 -13.91 6.38
C ALA A 512 -38.39 -13.34 7.55
N ILE A 513 -37.74 -13.00 8.67
CA ILE A 513 -38.39 -12.34 9.81
C ILE A 513 -38.94 -10.96 9.40
N GLY A 514 -38.15 -10.16 8.69
CA GLY A 514 -38.53 -8.82 8.23
C GLY A 514 -39.73 -8.84 7.28
N LEU A 515 -39.72 -9.72 6.27
CA LEU A 515 -40.85 -9.93 5.35
C LEU A 515 -42.09 -10.39 6.11
N GLY A 516 -41.96 -11.32 7.06
CA GLY A 516 -43.07 -11.78 7.90
C GLY A 516 -43.71 -10.67 8.74
N LYS A 517 -42.92 -9.71 9.25
CA LYS A 517 -43.43 -8.52 9.97
C LYS A 517 -44.17 -7.57 9.02
N LYS A 518 -43.59 -7.28 7.84
CA LYS A 518 -44.22 -6.41 6.82
C LYS A 518 -45.58 -6.97 6.39
N LEU A 519 -45.66 -8.28 6.12
CA LEU A 519 -46.92 -8.96 5.74
C LEU A 519 -48.00 -8.85 6.83
N LYS A 520 -47.64 -9.00 8.11
CA LYS A 520 -48.60 -8.85 9.23
C LYS A 520 -49.11 -7.41 9.35
N GLY A 521 -48.24 -6.41 9.18
CA GLY A 521 -48.63 -5.00 9.20
C GLY A 521 -49.53 -4.59 8.02
N SER A 522 -49.39 -5.22 6.85
CA SER A 522 -50.27 -4.97 5.70
C SER A 522 -51.69 -5.53 5.87
N VAL A 523 -51.88 -6.53 6.74
CA VAL A 523 -53.20 -7.13 7.02
C VAL A 523 -54.02 -6.28 7.99
N GLU A 524 -53.37 -5.55 8.91
CA GLU A 524 -54.08 -4.69 9.89
C GLU A 524 -54.59 -3.36 9.28
N ILE A 525 -54.05 -2.91 8.15
CA ILE A 525 -54.47 -1.67 7.46
C ILE A 525 -55.66 -1.92 6.50
N GLY A 526 -55.99 -3.18 6.21
CA GLY A 526 -57.10 -3.57 5.31
C GLY A 526 -58.44 -3.85 6.01
N SER A 527 -58.57 -3.50 7.29
CA SER A 527 -59.73 -3.83 8.15
C SER A 527 -60.43 -2.62 8.79
N GLU A 528 -60.28 -1.43 8.21
CA GLU A 528 -61.18 -0.27 8.38
C GLU A 528 -61.76 0.13 7.01
#